data_AF-A0A6I3LHK2-F1
#
_entry.id   AF-A0A6I3LHK2-F1
#
_cell.length_a   1.000
_cell.length_b   1.000
_cell.length_c   1.000
_cell.angle_alpha   90.00
_cell.angle_beta   90.00
_cell.angle_gamma   90.00
#
_symmetry.space_group_name_H-M   'P 1'
#
loop_
_entity.id
_entity.type
_entity.pdbx_description
1 polymer ?
#
loop_
_entity_poly.entity_id
_entity_poly.type
_entity_poly.pdbx_seq_one_letter_code
_entity_poly.pdbx_strand_id
1 'polypeptide(L)'
;MDELTADGHGEFGYLTTAQWRSFQWAVSYSLVLVPFLRDAGNYSISVDEGRTAKTEPALGMPATQIAAIEIESLAGELRHWPDLEDIANDTTGWQVAIDFTREVQTAAHRWPMEDKPHDVEDVRCTHCGMIALVYQPPQVPGDETVVRCAECGQVEDDRDFAERLAIMRDEMKRLRHAS
;
A
#
# COMPACT_ATOMS: atom_id res chain seq x y z
N MET A 1 -22.10 -6.26 -6.84
CA MET A 1 -23.08 -6.73 -5.83
C MET A 1 -22.78 -8.20 -5.72
N ASP A 2 -21.87 -8.56 -4.82
CA ASP A 2 -21.36 -9.94 -4.72
C ASP A 2 -22.47 -10.81 -4.13
N GLU A 3 -22.89 -11.80 -4.90
CA GLU A 3 -24.01 -12.68 -4.64
C GLU A 3 -23.53 -13.80 -3.70
N LEU A 4 -23.99 -13.78 -2.45
CA LEU A 4 -23.86 -14.92 -1.55
C LEU A 4 -24.82 -16.01 -2.06
N THR A 5 -24.35 -17.26 -2.14
CA THR A 5 -25.21 -18.38 -2.53
C THR A 5 -26.27 -18.63 -1.45
N ALA A 6 -27.36 -19.32 -1.82
CA ALA A 6 -28.53 -19.55 -0.95
C ALA A 6 -28.20 -20.28 0.37
N ASP A 7 -27.04 -20.92 0.44
CA ASP A 7 -26.58 -21.70 1.60
C ASP A 7 -25.61 -20.92 2.52
N GLY A 8 -25.42 -19.62 2.29
CA GLY A 8 -24.51 -18.78 3.08
C GLY A 8 -23.02 -18.93 2.70
N HIS A 9 -22.75 -19.65 1.62
CA HIS A 9 -21.44 -19.87 1.04
C HIS A 9 -21.12 -18.83 -0.04
N GLY A 10 -19.85 -18.44 -0.17
CA GLY A 10 -19.38 -17.71 -1.35
C GLY A 10 -19.08 -18.67 -2.50
N GLU A 11 -18.68 -18.14 -3.67
CA GLU A 11 -18.37 -18.96 -4.85
C GLU A 11 -17.12 -19.84 -4.63
N PHE A 12 -16.27 -19.50 -3.67
CA PHE A 12 -15.08 -20.26 -3.25
C PHE A 12 -15.20 -20.66 -1.78
N GLY A 13 -15.95 -21.74 -1.52
CA GLY A 13 -16.18 -22.25 -0.17
C GLY A 13 -16.99 -21.27 0.68
N TYR A 14 -16.40 -20.74 1.75
CA TYR A 14 -17.01 -19.72 2.61
C TYR A 14 -16.65 -18.28 2.21
N LEU A 15 -15.80 -18.08 1.19
CA LEU A 15 -15.35 -16.76 0.74
C LEU A 15 -16.05 -16.32 -0.55
N THR A 16 -16.45 -15.05 -0.63
CA THR A 16 -16.88 -14.45 -1.91
C THR A 16 -15.70 -14.36 -2.89
N THR A 17 -15.99 -14.20 -4.18
CA THR A 17 -14.95 -14.05 -5.20
C THR A 17 -14.03 -12.85 -4.94
N ALA A 18 -14.56 -11.73 -4.43
CA ALA A 18 -13.74 -10.60 -4.03
C ALA A 18 -12.86 -10.90 -2.79
N GLN A 19 -13.39 -11.61 -1.80
CA GLN A 19 -12.64 -12.02 -0.61
C GLN A 19 -11.54 -13.01 -0.97
N TRP A 20 -11.82 -13.98 -1.84
CA TRP A 20 -10.85 -14.94 -2.34
C TRP A 20 -9.67 -14.26 -3.05
N ARG A 21 -9.95 -13.34 -3.98
CA ARG A 21 -8.90 -12.56 -4.65
C ARG A 21 -8.09 -11.70 -3.68
N SER A 22 -8.75 -11.10 -2.71
CA SER A 22 -8.09 -10.29 -1.67
C SER A 22 -7.19 -11.14 -0.79
N PHE A 23 -7.61 -12.36 -0.47
CA PHE A 23 -6.82 -13.32 0.29
C PHE A 23 -5.58 -13.79 -0.48
N GLN A 24 -5.73 -14.17 -1.76
CA GLN A 24 -4.60 -14.53 -2.61
C GLN A 24 -3.59 -13.38 -2.76
N TRP A 25 -4.09 -12.15 -2.94
CA TRP A 25 -3.26 -10.96 -2.92
C TRP A 25 -2.54 -10.79 -1.57
N ALA A 26 -3.24 -10.92 -0.44
CA ALA A 26 -2.64 -10.74 0.88
C ALA A 26 -1.54 -11.76 1.14
N VAL A 27 -1.73 -13.02 0.74
CA VAL A 27 -0.70 -14.07 0.86
C VAL A 27 0.53 -13.70 0.06
N SER A 28 0.38 -13.35 -1.23
CA SER A 28 1.53 -12.98 -2.07
C SER A 28 2.23 -11.71 -1.58
N TYR A 29 1.47 -10.68 -1.22
CA TYR A 29 1.98 -9.38 -0.78
C TYR A 29 2.66 -9.45 0.60
N SER A 30 2.19 -10.32 1.50
CA SER A 30 2.80 -10.50 2.82
C SER A 30 4.27 -10.93 2.75
N LEU A 31 4.68 -11.65 1.70
CA LEU A 31 6.05 -12.14 1.51
C LEU A 31 7.07 -10.99 1.39
N VAL A 32 6.65 -9.84 0.89
CA VAL A 32 7.47 -8.63 0.77
C VAL A 32 7.16 -7.62 1.86
N LEU A 33 5.89 -7.52 2.28
CA LEU A 33 5.45 -6.58 3.31
C LEU A 33 6.04 -6.92 4.69
N VAL A 34 6.06 -8.19 5.09
CA VAL A 34 6.53 -8.58 6.44
C VAL A 34 8.01 -8.25 6.66
N PRO A 35 8.95 -8.61 5.75
CA PRO A 35 10.34 -8.18 5.86
C PRO A 35 10.48 -6.65 5.94
N PHE A 36 9.74 -5.92 5.10
CA PHE A 36 9.72 -4.46 5.16
C PHE A 36 9.27 -3.95 6.52
N LEU A 37 8.17 -4.46 7.09
CA LEU A 37 7.66 -4.05 8.40
C LEU A 37 8.65 -4.35 9.54
N ARG A 38 9.40 -5.46 9.44
CA ARG A 38 10.46 -5.83 10.39
C ARG A 38 11.63 -4.85 10.34
N ASP A 39 12.06 -4.49 9.14
CA ASP A 39 13.20 -3.60 8.88
C ASP A 39 12.84 -2.12 9.10
N ALA A 40 11.56 -1.76 8.90
CA ALA A 40 11.01 -0.42 9.06
C ALA A 40 10.88 0.02 10.54
N GLY A 41 11.80 -0.37 11.42
CA GLY A 41 11.80 0.04 12.82
C GLY A 41 11.59 1.56 12.99
N ASN A 42 10.61 1.96 13.82
CA ASN A 42 10.26 3.35 14.17
C ASN A 42 10.23 4.36 13.01
N TYR A 43 9.86 3.98 11.78
CA TYR A 43 9.47 4.99 10.79
C TYR A 43 8.14 5.63 11.25
N SER A 44 8.24 6.69 12.05
CA SER A 44 7.29 7.77 11.95
C SER A 44 7.47 8.33 10.55
N ILE A 45 6.59 7.95 9.61
CA ILE A 45 6.41 8.75 8.39
C ILE A 45 5.90 10.10 8.88
N SER A 46 6.84 10.98 9.18
CA SER A 46 6.62 12.39 9.42
C SER A 46 6.83 13.08 8.08
N VAL A 47 5.76 13.12 7.29
CA VAL A 47 5.57 14.20 6.34
C VAL A 47 4.26 14.86 6.75
N ASP A 48 4.43 15.86 7.62
CA ASP A 48 3.53 17.00 7.82
C ASP A 48 2.13 16.81 8.48
N GLU A 49 2.04 16.12 9.61
CA GLU A 49 0.97 16.43 10.57
C GLU A 49 1.47 16.50 12.01
N GLY A 50 1.34 17.69 12.61
CA GLY A 50 1.42 17.96 14.04
C GLY A 50 0.29 17.27 14.82
N ARG A 51 0.27 15.95 14.83
CA ARG A 51 -0.58 15.11 15.69
C ARG A 51 0.30 14.22 16.54
N THR A 52 0.60 14.73 17.73
CA THR A 52 0.86 13.95 18.96
C THR A 52 1.58 12.61 18.75
N ALA A 53 2.90 12.69 18.61
CA ALA A 53 3.79 11.59 18.94
C ALA A 53 3.70 11.30 20.45
N LYS A 54 2.65 10.60 20.91
CA LYS A 54 2.55 10.01 22.25
C LYS A 54 1.61 8.81 22.26
N THR A 55 2.01 7.76 21.54
CA THR A 55 1.72 6.41 22.00
C THR A 55 2.98 5.59 21.75
N GLU A 56 3.94 5.67 22.67
CA GLU A 56 4.90 4.57 22.79
C GLU A 56 4.08 3.29 22.90
N PRO A 57 4.29 2.30 22.03
CA PRO A 57 3.62 1.02 22.17
C PRO A 57 3.99 0.47 23.56
N ALA A 58 3.01 -0.02 24.32
CA ALA A 58 3.16 -0.40 25.73
C ALA A 58 4.29 -1.42 26.02
N LEU A 59 4.86 -2.02 24.98
CA LEU A 59 5.90 -3.05 25.01
C LEU A 59 7.29 -2.54 24.56
N GLY A 60 7.47 -1.24 24.27
CA GLY A 60 8.74 -0.70 23.77
C GLY A 60 9.13 -1.18 22.36
N MET A 61 8.18 -1.79 21.64
CA MET A 61 8.37 -2.35 20.30
C MET A 61 7.72 -1.43 19.25
N PRO A 62 8.37 -1.14 18.10
CA PRO A 62 7.76 -0.35 17.03
C PRO A 62 6.42 -0.92 16.55
N ALA A 63 5.47 -0.04 16.22
CA ALA A 63 4.14 -0.47 15.74
C ALA A 63 4.21 -1.30 14.44
N THR A 64 5.20 -1.04 13.59
CA THR A 64 5.49 -1.84 12.38
C THR A 64 5.88 -3.28 12.73
N GLN A 65 6.68 -3.47 13.78
CA GLN A 65 7.08 -4.81 14.24
C GLN A 65 5.92 -5.57 14.88
N ILE A 66 5.04 -4.88 15.62
CA ILE A 66 3.83 -5.50 16.16
C ILE A 66 2.94 -6.01 15.01
N ALA A 67 2.74 -5.21 13.97
CA ALA A 67 1.97 -5.62 12.79
C ALA A 67 2.61 -6.81 12.07
N ALA A 68 3.94 -6.83 11.90
CA ALA A 68 4.64 -7.98 11.33
C ALA A 68 4.45 -9.26 12.16
N ILE A 69 4.53 -9.17 13.49
CA ILE A 69 4.30 -10.33 14.39
C ILE A 69 2.88 -10.87 14.22
N GLU A 70 1.89 -10.00 14.16
CA GLU A 70 0.49 -10.40 14.00
C GLU A 70 0.26 -11.11 12.66
N ILE A 71 0.75 -10.54 11.56
CA ILE A 71 0.66 -11.13 10.22
C ILE A 71 1.38 -12.50 10.20
N GLU A 72 2.56 -12.62 10.81
CA GLU A 72 3.29 -13.89 10.89
C GLU A 72 2.57 -14.94 11.75
N SER A 73 1.90 -14.52 12.83
CA SER A 73 1.11 -15.41 13.68
C SER A 73 -0.05 -16.01 12.89
N LEU A 74 -0.84 -15.16 12.24
CA LEU A 74 -1.95 -15.57 11.37
C LEU A 74 -1.45 -16.42 10.18
N ALA A 75 -0.33 -16.04 9.55
CA ALA A 75 0.30 -16.86 8.52
C ALA A 75 0.74 -18.24 9.03
N GLY A 76 1.18 -18.32 10.29
CA GLY A 76 1.46 -19.58 10.98
C GLY A 76 0.21 -20.43 11.16
N GLU A 77 -0.91 -19.82 11.51
CA GLU A 77 -2.22 -20.50 11.61
C GLU A 77 -2.69 -21.02 10.25
N LEU A 78 -2.53 -20.26 9.17
CA LEU A 78 -2.90 -20.71 7.81
C LEU A 78 -2.17 -21.99 7.36
N ARG A 79 -1.00 -22.33 7.95
CA ARG A 79 -0.25 -23.56 7.63
C ARG A 79 -0.91 -24.85 8.13
N HIS A 80 -1.99 -24.77 8.91
CA HIS A 80 -2.75 -25.96 9.30
C HIS A 80 -3.43 -26.65 8.10
N TRP A 81 -3.64 -25.91 7.02
CA TRP A 81 -4.25 -26.42 5.79
C TRP A 81 -3.20 -26.61 4.68
N PRO A 82 -3.41 -27.57 3.76
CA PRO A 82 -2.45 -27.88 2.69
C PRO A 82 -2.26 -26.75 1.67
N ASP A 83 -3.36 -26.09 1.31
CA ASP A 83 -3.40 -25.03 0.31
C ASP A 83 -4.50 -24.00 0.63
N LEU A 84 -4.54 -22.92 -0.16
CA LEU A 84 -5.47 -21.81 0.06
C LEU A 84 -6.93 -22.23 -0.17
N GLU A 85 -7.18 -23.19 -1.05
CA GLU A 85 -8.53 -23.63 -1.41
C GLU A 85 -9.13 -24.41 -0.24
N ASP A 86 -8.33 -25.27 0.40
CA ASP A 86 -8.71 -25.97 1.64
C ASP A 86 -9.00 -24.99 2.79
N ILE A 87 -8.25 -23.88 2.90
CA ILE A 87 -8.52 -22.81 3.88
C ILE A 87 -9.89 -22.18 3.63
N ALA A 88 -10.20 -21.84 2.37
CA ALA A 88 -11.46 -21.19 2.02
C ALA A 88 -12.68 -22.10 2.20
N ASN A 89 -12.49 -23.42 2.08
CA ASN A 89 -13.55 -24.42 2.24
C ASN A 89 -13.69 -24.93 3.69
N ASP A 90 -12.80 -24.56 4.60
CA ASP A 90 -12.88 -24.94 6.01
C ASP A 90 -13.62 -23.90 6.86
N THR A 91 -14.47 -24.37 7.78
CA THR A 91 -15.31 -23.53 8.67
C THR A 91 -14.55 -22.61 9.62
N THR A 92 -13.29 -22.92 9.92
CA THR A 92 -12.40 -22.08 10.74
C THR A 92 -11.39 -21.35 9.86
N GLY A 93 -10.87 -22.03 8.83
CA GLY A 93 -9.88 -21.49 7.89
C GLY A 93 -10.33 -20.19 7.22
N TRP A 94 -11.59 -20.10 6.79
CA TRP A 94 -12.09 -18.89 6.12
C TRP A 94 -12.03 -17.65 7.01
N GLN A 95 -12.26 -17.81 8.32
CA GLN A 95 -12.20 -16.70 9.28
C GLN A 95 -10.76 -16.23 9.46
N VAL A 96 -9.81 -17.16 9.62
CA VAL A 96 -8.37 -16.85 9.70
C VAL A 96 -7.90 -16.17 8.40
N ALA A 97 -8.40 -16.59 7.24
CA ALA A 97 -8.11 -15.95 5.96
C ALA A 97 -8.59 -14.50 5.89
N ILE A 98 -9.80 -14.20 6.41
CA ILE A 98 -10.33 -12.83 6.49
C ILE A 98 -9.49 -11.98 7.44
N ASP A 99 -9.15 -12.50 8.62
CA ASP A 99 -8.38 -11.77 9.63
C ASP A 99 -6.97 -11.49 9.12
N PHE A 100 -6.31 -12.49 8.52
CA PHE A 100 -5.02 -12.33 7.85
C PHE A 100 -5.08 -11.27 6.74
N THR A 101 -6.08 -11.35 5.86
CA THR A 101 -6.26 -10.40 4.76
C THR A 101 -6.41 -8.98 5.29
N ARG A 102 -7.22 -8.81 6.34
CA ARG A 102 -7.47 -7.53 6.97
C ARG A 102 -6.21 -6.93 7.60
N GLU A 103 -5.41 -7.73 8.28
CA GLU A 103 -4.15 -7.26 8.88
C GLU A 103 -3.13 -6.85 7.82
N VAL A 104 -2.99 -7.63 6.74
CA VAL A 104 -2.12 -7.26 5.60
C VAL A 104 -2.58 -5.97 4.93
N GLN A 105 -3.88 -5.80 4.66
CA GLN A 105 -4.42 -4.57 4.08
C GLN A 105 -4.22 -3.35 4.99
N THR A 106 -4.45 -3.53 6.29
CA THR A 106 -4.29 -2.46 7.29
C THR A 106 -2.84 -2.03 7.37
N ALA A 107 -1.90 -2.98 7.42
CA ALA A 107 -0.48 -2.69 7.47
C ALA A 107 0.02 -2.05 6.17
N ALA A 108 -0.39 -2.57 5.00
CA ALA A 108 -0.05 -1.99 3.70
C ALA A 108 -0.56 -0.55 3.55
N HIS A 109 -1.77 -0.27 4.06
CA HIS A 109 -2.31 1.09 4.03
C HIS A 109 -1.60 2.02 5.01
N ARG A 110 -1.22 1.54 6.19
CA ARG A 110 -0.62 2.36 7.25
C ARG A 110 0.87 2.62 7.01
N TRP A 111 1.58 1.63 6.48
CA TRP A 111 3.00 1.67 6.16
C TRP A 111 3.21 1.15 4.74
N PRO A 112 2.89 1.98 3.74
CA PRO A 112 3.02 1.58 2.35
C PRO A 112 4.51 1.43 1.99
N MET A 113 4.87 0.33 1.31
CA MET A 113 6.26 0.11 0.85
C MET A 113 6.65 1.06 -0.28
N GLU A 114 5.66 1.50 -1.05
CA GLU A 114 5.79 2.45 -2.14
C GLU A 114 5.04 3.73 -1.75
N ASP A 115 5.55 4.90 -2.14
CA ASP A 115 4.90 6.18 -1.80
C ASP A 115 3.46 6.19 -2.30
N LYS A 116 2.47 6.44 -1.43
CA LYS A 116 1.06 6.51 -1.85
C LYS A 116 0.87 7.49 -3.01
N PRO A 117 -0.18 7.30 -3.85
CA PRO A 117 -0.57 8.35 -4.76
C PRO A 117 -0.77 9.65 -4.00
N HIS A 118 -0.04 10.69 -4.40
CA HIS A 118 -0.07 11.99 -3.73
C HIS A 118 0.05 13.11 -4.75
N ASP A 119 -0.51 14.26 -4.39
CA ASP A 119 -0.44 15.45 -5.22
C ASP A 119 0.99 15.97 -5.30
N VAL A 120 1.44 16.29 -6.50
CA VAL A 120 2.70 16.98 -6.72
C VAL A 120 2.46 18.47 -6.55
N GLU A 121 2.89 18.98 -5.39
CA GLU A 121 2.78 20.40 -5.07
C GLU A 121 3.69 21.26 -5.94
N ASP A 122 3.29 22.51 -6.17
CA ASP A 122 4.06 23.56 -6.85
C ASP A 122 4.51 23.28 -8.30
N VAL A 123 4.07 22.19 -8.91
CA VAL A 123 4.43 21.81 -10.28
C VAL A 123 3.21 21.84 -11.17
N ARG A 124 3.26 22.65 -12.21
CA ARG A 124 2.21 22.72 -13.23
C ARG A 124 2.36 21.59 -14.23
N CYS A 125 1.23 21.06 -14.69
CA CYS A 125 1.19 20.20 -15.86
C CYS A 125 1.68 20.98 -17.09
N THR A 126 2.61 20.42 -17.85
CA THR A 126 3.17 21.02 -19.07
C THR A 126 2.15 21.11 -20.21
N HIS A 127 1.07 20.30 -20.14
CA HIS A 127 0.03 20.26 -21.16
C HIS A 127 -1.09 21.28 -20.90
N CYS A 128 -1.69 21.28 -19.71
CA CYS A 128 -2.84 22.15 -19.39
C CYS A 128 -2.51 23.35 -18.48
N GLY A 129 -1.30 23.41 -17.90
CA GLY A 129 -0.85 24.51 -17.05
C GLY A 129 -1.42 24.53 -15.62
N MET A 130 -2.29 23.56 -15.27
CA MET A 130 -2.90 23.42 -13.94
C MET A 130 -1.96 22.74 -12.95
N ILE A 131 -2.07 23.08 -11.66
CA ILE A 131 -1.38 22.39 -10.55
C ILE A 131 -2.30 21.26 -10.11
N ALA A 132 -2.21 20.13 -10.83
CA ALA A 132 -3.06 18.97 -10.63
C ALA A 132 -2.33 17.69 -11.03
N LEU A 133 -1.00 17.66 -10.87
CA LEU A 133 -0.20 16.47 -11.11
C LEU A 133 -0.29 15.57 -9.88
N VAL A 134 -0.48 14.28 -10.11
CA VAL A 134 -0.58 13.25 -9.07
C VAL A 134 0.51 12.22 -9.36
N TYR A 135 1.39 12.01 -8.40
CA TYR A 135 2.35 10.91 -8.42
C TYR A 135 1.60 9.59 -8.21
N GLN A 136 1.83 8.59 -9.04
CA GLN A 136 1.19 7.28 -8.94
C GLN A 136 2.30 6.22 -8.89
N PRO A 137 2.62 5.66 -7.71
CA PRO A 137 3.51 4.51 -7.64
C PRO A 137 2.90 3.30 -8.36
N PRO A 138 3.70 2.24 -8.63
CA PRO A 138 3.18 0.94 -9.03
C PRO A 138 2.06 0.49 -8.08
N GLN A 139 1.01 -0.14 -8.59
CA GLN A 139 -0.05 -0.70 -7.74
C GLN A 139 -0.01 -2.23 -7.74
N VAL A 140 0.55 -2.83 -8.79
CA VAL A 140 0.80 -4.26 -8.90
C VAL A 140 2.22 -4.55 -9.38
N PRO A 141 2.77 -5.75 -9.11
CA PRO A 141 4.07 -6.14 -9.62
C PRO A 141 4.13 -6.08 -11.16
N GLY A 142 5.05 -5.27 -11.69
CA GLY A 142 5.23 -5.04 -13.12
C GLY A 142 4.64 -3.72 -13.63
N ASP A 143 3.91 -2.97 -12.80
CA ASP A 143 3.56 -1.59 -13.10
C ASP A 143 4.79 -0.67 -12.95
N GLU A 144 4.82 0.38 -13.76
CA GLU A 144 5.82 1.45 -13.65
C GLU A 144 5.22 2.65 -12.91
N THR A 145 6.06 3.36 -12.18
CA THR A 145 5.69 4.65 -11.58
C THR A 145 5.36 5.67 -12.68
N VAL A 146 4.25 6.37 -12.54
CA VAL A 146 3.84 7.43 -13.46
C VAL A 146 3.38 8.68 -12.72
N VAL A 147 3.47 9.83 -13.38
CA VAL A 147 2.87 11.09 -12.93
C VAL A 147 1.72 11.43 -13.87
N ARG A 148 0.51 11.55 -13.33
CA ARG A 148 -0.72 11.80 -14.10
C ARG A 148 -1.33 13.12 -13.71
N CYS A 149 -1.73 13.92 -14.70
CA CYS A 149 -2.56 15.09 -14.44
C CYS A 149 -4.02 14.67 -14.18
N ALA A 150 -4.58 15.04 -13.03
CA ALA A 150 -5.98 14.78 -12.68
C ALA A 150 -6.98 15.56 -13.55
N GLU A 151 -6.57 16.71 -14.10
CA GLU A 151 -7.44 17.57 -14.92
C GLU A 151 -7.48 17.15 -16.40
N CYS A 152 -6.32 16.99 -17.05
CA CYS A 152 -6.27 16.68 -18.48
C CYS A 152 -5.90 15.23 -18.80
N GLY A 153 -5.61 14.41 -17.77
CA GLY A 153 -5.30 12.99 -17.93
C GLY A 153 -3.92 12.68 -18.52
N GLN A 154 -3.12 13.70 -18.86
CA GLN A 154 -1.78 13.53 -19.42
C GLN A 154 -0.89 12.74 -18.45
N VAL A 155 -0.15 11.78 -19.00
CA VAL A 155 0.79 10.94 -18.26
C VAL A 155 2.21 11.31 -18.66
N GLU A 156 3.08 11.37 -17.67
CA GLU A 156 4.53 11.54 -17.75
C GLU A 156 5.13 10.35 -16.98
N ASP A 157 6.18 9.72 -17.48
CA ASP A 157 6.88 8.70 -16.71
C ASP A 157 7.71 9.34 -15.58
N ASP A 158 8.02 8.55 -14.56
CA ASP A 158 8.77 9.03 -13.39
C ASP A 158 10.15 9.60 -13.74
N ARG A 159 10.81 9.04 -14.75
CA ARG A 159 12.17 9.46 -15.13
C ARG A 159 12.15 10.84 -15.80
N ASP A 160 11.32 11.02 -16.81
CA ASP A 160 11.16 12.28 -17.53
C ASP A 160 10.71 13.39 -16.57
N PHE A 161 9.77 13.05 -15.67
CA PHE A 161 9.32 13.95 -14.62
C PHE A 161 10.46 14.34 -13.66
N ALA A 162 11.27 13.38 -13.21
CA ALA A 162 12.40 13.62 -12.31
C ALA A 162 13.49 14.49 -12.97
N GLU A 163 13.82 14.23 -14.24
CA GLU A 163 14.76 15.04 -15.02
C GLU A 163 14.27 16.49 -15.14
N ARG A 164 12.98 16.68 -15.44
CA ARG A 164 12.34 18.01 -15.51
C ARG A 164 12.39 18.75 -14.17
N LEU A 165 12.08 18.07 -13.06
CA LEU A 165 12.17 18.68 -11.73
C LEU A 165 13.60 19.08 -11.37
N ALA A 166 14.59 18.27 -11.73
CA ALA A 166 15.99 18.59 -11.48
C ALA A 166 16.41 19.88 -12.19
N ILE A 167 16.04 20.03 -13.46
CA ILE A 167 16.30 21.25 -14.24
C ILE A 167 15.61 22.46 -13.60
N MET A 168 14.31 22.35 -13.28
CA MET A 168 13.55 23.44 -12.67
C MET A 168 14.16 23.89 -11.33
N ARG A 169 14.58 22.94 -10.49
CA ARG A 169 15.23 23.25 -9.21
C ARG A 169 16.59 23.92 -9.41
N ASP A 170 17.38 23.51 -10.40
CA ASP A 170 18.66 24.13 -10.69
C ASP A 170 18.50 25.57 -11.20
N GLU A 171 17.54 25.81 -12.07
CA GLU A 171 17.19 27.16 -12.54
C GLU A 171 16.75 28.07 -11.39
N MET A 172 15.85 27.59 -10.52
CA MET A 172 15.44 28.36 -9.35
C MET A 172 16.61 28.70 -8.41
N LYS A 173 17.56 27.77 -8.22
CA LYS A 173 18.78 28.03 -7.43
C LYS A 173 19.64 29.12 -8.07
N ARG A 174 19.84 29.07 -9.39
CA ARG A 174 20.62 30.08 -10.13
C ARG A 174 19.99 31.47 -10.02
N LEU A 175 18.67 31.58 -10.19
CA LEU A 175 17.95 32.86 -10.05
C LEU A 175 18.07 33.45 -8.64
N ARG A 176 18.05 32.60 -7.59
CA ARG A 176 18.25 33.04 -6.20
C ARG A 176 19.68 33.51 -5.90
N HIS A 177 20.69 33.03 -6.62
CA HIS A 177 22.09 33.47 -6.45
C HIS A 177 22.47 34.67 -7.31
N ALA A 178 21.67 34.99 -8.33
CA ALA A 178 21.84 36.16 -9.19
C ALA A 178 21.12 37.42 -8.66
N SER A 179 20.30 37.28 -7.61
CA SER A 179 19.58 38.37 -6.92
C SER A 179 20.29 38.74 -5.62
#